data_AF-F4HIC5-F1
#
_entry.id   AF-F4HIC5-F1
#
_cell.length_a   1.000
_cell.length_b   1.000
_cell.length_c   1.000
_cell.angle_alpha   90.00
_cell.angle_beta   90.00
_cell.angle_gamma   90.00
#
_symmetry.space_group_name_H-M   'P 1'
#
loop_
_entity.id
_entity.type
_entity.pdbx_description
1 polymer ?
#
loop_
_entity_poly.entity_id
_entity_poly.type
_entity_poly.pdbx_seq_one_letter_code
_entity_poly.pdbx_strand_id
1 'polypeptide(L)'
;MYFDHFPSFGSYIFGMMLYYSLIPLGILIALRAKWDYIVRRYWRSVIRAFLITLLIVLPLTSLVQFKLTGDYLYVYSLTKTGICLTNSCLVEKMKENEEYKFNITGIRKYGMPRFGIMQAYRLVDKKYNKLKWRYDVVNAVVIIRSLFPLPITEVWSYEVDPRESHKIIGLRKFYIYYPYNPGTLLTRAYDFEFTMFLWGSGGGVA
;
A
#
# COMPACT_ATOMS: atom_id res chain seq x y z
N MET A 1 -8.56 -5.86 19.77
CA MET A 1 -8.77 -5.66 18.32
C MET A 1 -7.47 -5.50 17.54
N TYR A 2 -6.49 -4.68 17.93
CA TYR A 2 -5.22 -4.54 17.18
C TYR A 2 -4.52 -5.86 16.80
N PHE A 3 -4.51 -6.86 17.68
CA PHE A 3 -3.81 -8.12 17.44
C PHE A 3 -4.35 -8.95 16.27
N ASP A 4 -5.64 -8.80 15.93
CA ASP A 4 -6.29 -9.58 14.85
C ASP A 4 -6.02 -9.00 13.46
N HIS A 5 -5.54 -7.76 13.38
CA HIS A 5 -5.25 -7.08 12.10
C HIS A 5 -3.78 -7.19 11.68
N PHE A 6 -2.88 -7.65 12.55
CA PHE A 6 -1.48 -7.82 12.18
C PHE A 6 -1.31 -9.04 11.26
N PRO A 7 -0.57 -8.90 10.14
CA PRO A 7 -0.13 -10.06 9.39
C PRO A 7 0.79 -10.92 10.27
N SER A 8 0.86 -12.23 9.99
CA SER A 8 1.84 -13.07 10.67
C SER A 8 3.25 -12.51 10.43
N PHE A 9 4.05 -12.41 11.48
CA PHE A 9 5.38 -11.79 11.44
C PHE A 9 6.26 -12.34 10.31
N GLY A 10 6.25 -13.67 10.12
CA GLY A 10 6.96 -14.33 9.04
C GLY A 10 6.48 -13.91 7.64
N SER A 11 5.16 -13.74 7.45
CA SER A 11 4.62 -13.30 6.15
C SER A 11 5.01 -11.87 5.81
N TYR A 12 5.06 -10.97 6.78
CA TYR A 12 5.51 -9.60 6.59
C TYR A 12 6.99 -9.54 6.24
N ILE A 13 7.86 -10.20 7.02
CA ILE A 13 9.31 -10.21 6.75
C ILE A 13 9.58 -10.77 5.37
N PHE A 14 8.96 -11.90 5.04
CA PHE A 14 9.11 -12.51 3.72
C PHE A 14 8.62 -11.58 2.60
N GLY A 15 7.48 -10.91 2.79
CA GLY A 15 6.97 -9.92 1.85
C GLY A 15 7.92 -8.73 1.65
N MET A 16 8.50 -8.20 2.72
CA MET A 16 9.49 -7.12 2.67
C MET A 16 10.80 -7.55 2.01
N MET A 17 11.27 -8.76 2.30
CA MET A 17 12.44 -9.33 1.62
C MET A 17 12.20 -9.45 0.12
N LEU A 18 11.06 -10.00 -0.30
CA LEU A 18 10.68 -10.07 -1.70
C LEU A 18 10.59 -8.67 -2.34
N TYR A 19 9.93 -7.72 -1.66
CA TYR A 19 9.74 -6.36 -2.16
C TYR A 19 11.07 -5.70 -2.55
N TYR A 20 12.08 -5.76 -1.69
CA TYR A 20 13.38 -5.14 -1.94
C TYR A 20 14.31 -5.96 -2.81
N SER A 21 14.15 -7.29 -2.86
CA SER A 21 15.06 -8.16 -3.59
C SER A 21 14.64 -8.43 -5.03
N LEU A 22 13.34 -8.42 -5.36
CA LEU A 22 12.85 -8.85 -6.68
C LEU A 22 13.49 -8.09 -7.85
N ILE A 23 13.44 -6.76 -7.86
CA ILE A 23 14.03 -5.93 -8.93
C ILE A 23 15.56 -6.10 -9.02
N PRO A 24 16.33 -5.92 -7.93
CA PRO A 24 17.78 -6.14 -7.97
C PRO A 24 18.18 -7.56 -8.38
N LEU A 25 17.52 -8.59 -7.83
CA LEU A 25 17.82 -9.98 -8.12
C LEU A 25 17.52 -10.31 -9.60
N GLY A 26 16.39 -9.82 -10.12
CA GLY A 26 16.06 -9.97 -11.54
C GLY A 26 17.15 -9.40 -12.44
N ILE A 27 17.61 -8.18 -12.14
CA ILE A 27 18.70 -7.52 -12.88
C ILE A 27 19.99 -8.35 -12.79
N LEU A 28 20.37 -8.83 -11.62
CA LEU A 28 21.58 -9.64 -11.42
C LEU A 28 21.53 -10.98 -12.17
N ILE A 29 20.37 -11.65 -12.17
CA ILE A 29 20.17 -12.90 -12.92
C ILE A 29 20.29 -12.63 -14.43
N ALA A 30 19.68 -11.55 -14.94
CA ALA A 30 19.76 -11.17 -16.35
C ALA A 30 21.21 -10.85 -16.76
N LEU A 31 21.94 -10.09 -15.93
CA LEU A 31 23.36 -9.79 -16.11
C LEU A 31 24.19 -11.07 -16.18
N ARG A 32 24.03 -11.96 -15.21
CA ARG A 32 24.80 -13.20 -15.12
C ARG A 32 24.53 -14.15 -16.29
N ALA A 33 23.28 -14.23 -16.73
CA ALA A 33 22.86 -15.06 -17.86
C ALA A 33 23.34 -14.52 -19.22
N LYS A 34 23.56 -13.21 -19.34
CA LYS A 34 24.00 -12.55 -20.58
C LYS A 34 25.44 -12.03 -20.56
N TRP A 35 26.23 -12.41 -19.55
CA TRP A 35 27.61 -11.94 -19.38
C TRP A 35 28.46 -12.11 -20.64
N ASP A 36 28.46 -13.30 -21.24
CA ASP A 36 29.24 -13.58 -22.45
C ASP A 36 28.79 -12.71 -23.65
N TYR A 37 27.49 -12.44 -23.76
CA TYR A 37 26.94 -11.56 -24.79
C TYR A 37 27.30 -10.09 -24.56
N ILE A 38 27.40 -9.67 -23.30
CA ILE A 38 27.86 -8.33 -22.91
C ILE A 38 29.33 -8.15 -23.31
N VAL A 39 30.19 -9.11 -22.94
CA VAL A 39 31.63 -9.09 -23.29
C VAL A 39 31.83 -9.06 -24.80
N ARG A 40 31.04 -9.84 -25.55
CA ARG A 40 31.06 -9.88 -27.02
C ARG A 40 30.28 -8.74 -27.69
N ARG A 41 29.78 -7.75 -26.94
CA ARG A 41 29.04 -6.55 -27.41
C ARG A 41 27.76 -6.83 -28.21
N TYR A 42 27.10 -7.96 -27.99
CA TYR A 42 25.81 -8.31 -28.63
C TYR A 42 24.61 -7.68 -27.91
N TRP A 43 24.53 -6.35 -27.92
CA TRP A 43 23.58 -5.57 -27.12
C TRP A 43 22.10 -5.87 -27.40
N ARG A 44 21.72 -6.21 -28.64
CA ARG A 44 20.32 -6.55 -28.95
C ARG A 44 19.80 -7.75 -28.15
N SER A 45 20.63 -8.78 -27.95
CA SER A 45 20.27 -9.97 -27.17
C SER A 45 20.21 -9.67 -25.67
N VAL A 46 21.12 -8.82 -25.20
CA VAL A 46 21.17 -8.35 -23.81
C VAL A 46 19.90 -7.56 -23.48
N ILE A 47 19.59 -6.51 -24.25
CA ILE A 47 18.40 -5.66 -24.03
C ILE A 47 17.12 -6.49 -24.03
N ARG A 48 16.98 -7.43 -24.97
CA ARG A 48 15.80 -8.32 -25.02
C ARG A 48 15.64 -9.13 -23.73
N ALA A 49 16.73 -9.67 -23.18
CA ALA A 49 16.67 -10.40 -21.91
C ALA A 49 16.28 -9.49 -20.74
N PHE A 50 16.86 -8.30 -20.66
CA PHE A 50 16.50 -7.32 -19.62
C PHE A 50 15.03 -6.90 -19.69
N LEU A 51 14.50 -6.67 -20.90
CA LEU A 51 13.09 -6.33 -21.08
C LEU A 51 12.18 -7.46 -20.62
N ILE A 52 12.51 -8.72 -20.95
CA ILE A 52 11.76 -9.89 -20.47
C ILE A 52 11.82 -9.98 -18.95
N THR A 53 12.99 -9.79 -18.35
CA THR A 53 13.15 -9.82 -16.89
C THR A 53 12.35 -8.71 -16.22
N LEU A 54 12.39 -7.48 -16.72
CA LEU A 54 11.59 -6.37 -16.20
C LEU A 54 10.09 -6.65 -16.34
N LEU A 55 9.65 -7.23 -17.45
CA LEU A 55 8.25 -7.59 -17.70
C LEU A 55 7.74 -8.63 -16.71
N ILE A 56 8.60 -9.45 -16.12
CA ILE A 56 8.23 -10.41 -15.06
C ILE A 56 8.31 -9.76 -13.68
N VAL A 57 9.40 -9.06 -13.41
CA VAL A 57 9.74 -8.62 -12.06
C VAL A 57 8.95 -7.40 -11.61
N LEU A 58 8.63 -6.47 -12.52
CA LEU A 58 7.80 -5.30 -12.19
C LEU A 58 6.38 -5.71 -11.75
N PRO A 59 5.64 -6.58 -12.49
CA PRO A 59 4.38 -7.15 -12.02
C PRO A 59 4.43 -7.77 -10.62
N LEU A 60 5.42 -8.63 -10.36
CA LEU A 60 5.55 -9.31 -9.07
C LEU A 60 5.78 -8.30 -7.95
N THR A 61 6.69 -7.34 -8.17
CA THR A 61 6.98 -6.28 -7.21
C THR A 61 5.75 -5.39 -6.97
N SER A 62 4.96 -5.12 -8.01
CA SER A 62 3.72 -4.36 -7.93
C SER A 62 2.66 -5.05 -7.06
N LEU A 63 2.49 -6.36 -7.21
CA LEU A 63 1.57 -7.15 -6.38
C LEU A 63 2.04 -7.21 -4.93
N VAL A 64 3.34 -7.41 -4.69
CA VAL A 64 3.93 -7.38 -3.34
C VAL A 64 3.74 -6.02 -2.70
N GLN A 65 3.98 -4.93 -3.43
CA GLN A 65 3.78 -3.57 -2.92
C GLN A 65 2.33 -3.28 -2.57
N PHE A 66 1.40 -3.70 -3.43
CA PHE A 66 -0.04 -3.55 -3.18
C PHE A 66 -0.43 -4.29 -1.89
N LYS A 67 0.04 -5.53 -1.72
CA LYS A 67 -0.19 -6.31 -0.50
C LYS A 67 0.39 -5.62 0.74
N LEU A 68 1.67 -5.26 0.72
CA LEU A 68 2.33 -4.63 1.88
C LEU A 68 1.64 -3.31 2.26
N THR A 69 1.29 -2.49 1.28
CA THR A 69 0.51 -1.26 1.52
C THR A 69 -0.82 -1.58 2.19
N GLY A 70 -1.52 -2.59 1.69
CA GLY A 70 -2.78 -3.06 2.26
C GLY A 70 -2.62 -3.58 3.69
N ASP A 71 -1.54 -4.30 3.99
CA ASP A 71 -1.24 -4.79 5.35
C ASP A 71 -1.02 -3.61 6.32
N TYR A 72 -0.26 -2.59 5.90
CA TYR A 72 -0.06 -1.38 6.71
C TYR A 72 -1.38 -0.67 7.00
N LEU A 73 -2.24 -0.49 5.99
CA LEU A 73 -3.54 0.14 6.21
C LEU A 73 -4.45 -0.73 7.06
N TYR A 74 -4.37 -2.06 6.93
CA TYR A 74 -5.25 -2.98 7.64
C TYR A 74 -5.04 -2.93 9.16
N VAL A 75 -3.79 -2.83 9.61
CA VAL A 75 -3.43 -2.70 11.03
C VAL A 75 -4.13 -1.53 11.72
N TYR A 76 -4.30 -0.43 10.99
CA TYR A 76 -4.90 0.81 11.48
C TYR A 76 -6.35 1.00 11.01
N SER A 77 -6.96 -0.07 10.50
CA SER A 77 -8.32 -0.05 9.99
C SER A 77 -9.27 -0.87 10.85
N LEU A 78 -10.50 -0.38 11.01
CA LEU A 78 -11.58 -1.15 11.60
C LEU A 78 -12.00 -2.30 10.69
N THR A 79 -12.02 -2.06 9.37
CA THR A 79 -12.46 -3.01 8.38
C THR A 79 -11.80 -2.77 7.02
N LYS A 80 -11.83 -3.80 6.17
CA LYS A 80 -11.39 -3.76 4.78
C LYS A 80 -12.42 -4.40 3.86
N THR A 81 -12.44 -3.99 2.61
CA THR A 81 -13.20 -4.70 1.57
C THR A 81 -12.40 -5.88 1.02
N GLY A 82 -13.05 -6.74 0.23
CA GLY A 82 -12.35 -7.63 -0.69
C GLY A 82 -11.55 -6.86 -1.76
N ILE A 83 -10.72 -7.59 -2.50
CA ILE A 83 -9.98 -7.07 -3.64
C ILE A 83 -10.90 -7.06 -4.86
N CYS A 84 -10.93 -5.95 -5.60
CA CYS A 84 -11.76 -5.75 -6.77
C CYS A 84 -10.96 -5.17 -7.94
N LEU A 85 -11.36 -5.47 -9.18
CA LEU A 85 -10.73 -4.91 -10.39
C LEU A 85 -11.44 -3.67 -10.95
N THR A 86 -12.70 -3.48 -10.57
CA THR A 86 -13.57 -2.40 -11.07
C THR A 86 -14.21 -1.64 -9.91
N ASN A 87 -14.61 -0.40 -10.17
CA ASN A 87 -15.33 0.42 -9.21
C ASN A 87 -16.68 -0.17 -8.79
N SER A 88 -17.36 -0.91 -9.67
CA SER A 88 -18.66 -1.54 -9.40
C SER A 88 -18.51 -2.64 -8.35
N CYS A 89 -17.56 -3.56 -8.53
CA CYS A 89 -17.21 -4.59 -7.56
C CYS A 89 -16.83 -3.96 -6.22
N LEU A 90 -15.99 -2.90 -6.24
CA LEU A 90 -15.55 -2.26 -5.00
C LEU A 90 -16.73 -1.65 -4.24
N VAL A 91 -17.66 -0.99 -4.95
CA VAL A 91 -18.87 -0.43 -4.34
C VAL A 91 -19.77 -1.52 -3.79
N GLU A 92 -19.93 -2.64 -4.49
CA GLU A 92 -20.70 -3.77 -4.00
C GLU A 92 -20.11 -4.32 -2.70
N LYS A 93 -18.80 -4.55 -2.66
CA LYS A 93 -18.09 -4.98 -1.44
C LYS A 93 -18.15 -3.95 -0.31
N MET A 94 -18.22 -2.66 -0.63
CA MET A 94 -18.46 -1.60 0.37
C MET A 94 -19.89 -1.64 0.93
N LYS A 95 -20.89 -2.00 0.12
CA LYS A 95 -22.29 -2.13 0.56
C LYS A 95 -22.52 -3.36 1.43
N GLU A 96 -21.90 -4.47 1.06
CA GLU A 96 -21.95 -5.74 1.79
C GLU A 96 -21.29 -5.65 3.18
N ASN A 97 -20.44 -4.65 3.41
CA ASN A 97 -19.77 -4.48 4.69
C ASN A 97 -20.72 -3.84 5.71
N GLU A 98 -21.44 -4.69 6.43
CA GLU A 98 -22.45 -4.30 7.42
C GLU A 98 -21.86 -3.61 8.66
N GLU A 99 -20.59 -3.90 9.00
CA GLU A 99 -19.92 -3.40 10.20
C GLU A 99 -19.69 -1.89 10.15
N TYR A 100 -19.36 -1.33 8.97
CA TYR A 100 -18.90 0.05 8.87
C TYR A 100 -19.72 0.94 7.91
N LYS A 101 -20.63 0.39 7.09
CA LYS A 101 -21.55 1.14 6.20
C LYS A 101 -20.88 2.34 5.51
N PHE A 102 -19.95 2.07 4.60
CA PHE A 102 -19.25 3.11 3.84
C PHE A 102 -20.22 4.14 3.21
N ASN A 103 -19.95 5.43 3.35
CA ASN A 103 -20.72 6.49 2.67
C ASN A 103 -20.36 6.56 1.18
N ILE A 104 -20.85 5.59 0.41
CA ILE A 104 -20.57 5.45 -1.02
C ILE A 104 -20.99 6.69 -1.81
N THR A 105 -22.10 7.33 -1.43
CA THR A 105 -22.59 8.55 -2.08
C THR A 105 -21.58 9.68 -1.92
N GLY A 106 -21.05 9.86 -0.71
CA GLY A 106 -19.96 10.79 -0.42
C GLY A 106 -18.70 10.47 -1.25
N ILE A 107 -18.28 9.21 -1.26
CA ILE A 107 -17.05 8.79 -1.97
C ILE A 107 -17.20 9.09 -3.47
N ARG A 108 -18.34 8.69 -4.06
CA ARG A 108 -18.63 8.92 -5.49
C ARG A 108 -18.64 10.41 -5.86
N LYS A 109 -19.10 11.28 -4.96
CA LYS A 109 -19.12 12.74 -5.18
C LYS A 109 -17.73 13.33 -5.35
N TYR A 110 -16.74 12.85 -4.59
CA TYR A 110 -15.34 13.26 -4.74
C TYR A 110 -14.58 12.46 -5.82
N GLY A 111 -15.21 11.42 -6.37
CA GLY A 111 -14.67 10.56 -7.42
C GLY A 111 -14.05 9.29 -6.88
N MET A 112 -13.97 8.24 -7.72
CA MET A 112 -13.42 6.93 -7.36
C MET A 112 -12.49 6.41 -8.47
N PRO A 113 -11.48 5.60 -8.14
CA PRO A 113 -10.69 4.90 -9.15
C PRO A 113 -11.60 3.95 -9.96
N ARG A 114 -11.45 3.95 -11.29
CA ARG A 114 -12.35 3.22 -12.21
C ARG A 114 -11.98 1.74 -12.37
N PHE A 115 -10.70 1.48 -12.64
CA PHE A 115 -10.13 0.17 -12.96
C PHE A 115 -8.76 -0.01 -12.31
N GLY A 116 -8.41 -1.26 -12.01
CA GLY A 116 -7.14 -1.68 -11.41
C GLY A 116 -7.39 -2.58 -10.21
N ILE A 117 -6.34 -3.25 -9.70
CA ILE A 117 -6.46 -4.02 -8.46
C ILE A 117 -6.66 -3.03 -7.31
N MET A 118 -7.82 -3.07 -6.68
CA MET A 118 -8.28 -2.09 -5.72
C MET A 118 -8.80 -2.73 -4.44
N GLN A 119 -8.61 -2.04 -3.33
CA GLN A 119 -9.13 -2.43 -2.04
C GLN A 119 -9.39 -1.18 -1.20
N ALA A 120 -10.44 -1.22 -0.38
CA ALA A 120 -10.80 -0.12 0.50
C ALA A 120 -10.66 -0.47 1.97
N TYR A 121 -10.35 0.55 2.77
CA TYR A 121 -10.07 0.48 4.18
C TYR A 121 -10.77 1.62 4.90
N ARG A 122 -11.17 1.36 6.13
CA ARG A 122 -11.58 2.41 7.04
C ARG A 122 -10.51 2.66 8.10
N LEU A 123 -9.74 3.73 7.96
CA LEU A 123 -8.76 4.14 8.96
C LEU A 123 -9.43 4.92 10.09
N VAL A 124 -9.31 4.41 11.31
CA VAL A 124 -9.71 5.10 12.54
C VAL A 124 -8.72 4.71 13.63
N ASP A 125 -7.82 5.62 13.96
CA ASP A 125 -6.86 5.42 15.06
C ASP A 125 -6.50 6.75 15.73
N LYS A 126 -6.10 6.67 16.99
CA LYS A 126 -5.65 7.78 17.82
C LYS A 126 -4.42 7.34 18.62
N LYS A 127 -3.26 7.94 18.35
CA LYS A 127 -2.00 7.66 19.04
C LYS A 127 -1.48 8.91 19.75
N TYR A 128 -1.03 8.78 20.99
CA TYR A 128 -0.38 9.89 21.68
C TYR A 128 1.03 10.10 21.14
N ASN A 129 1.31 11.30 20.64
CA ASN A 129 2.63 11.70 20.19
C ASN A 129 3.36 12.47 21.29
N LYS A 130 4.36 11.81 21.90
CA LYS A 130 5.15 12.39 23.00
C LYS A 130 5.95 13.63 22.57
N LEU A 131 6.37 13.72 21.31
CA LEU A 131 7.16 14.85 20.81
C LEU A 131 6.29 16.09 20.58
N LYS A 132 5.06 15.90 20.08
CA LYS A 132 4.12 16.98 19.79
C LYS A 132 3.18 17.32 20.95
N TRP A 133 3.28 16.59 22.07
CA TRP A 133 2.39 16.71 23.23
C TRP A 133 0.89 16.70 22.87
N ARG A 134 0.52 15.97 21.83
CA ARG A 134 -0.85 15.89 21.32
C ARG A 134 -1.16 14.48 20.83
N TYR A 135 -2.45 14.17 20.71
CA TYR A 135 -2.88 12.95 20.04
C TYR A 135 -2.93 13.17 18.54
N ASP A 136 -2.17 12.37 17.80
CA ASP A 136 -2.32 12.28 16.35
C ASP A 136 -3.50 11.34 16.07
N VAL A 137 -4.42 11.79 15.22
CA VAL A 137 -5.67 11.08 14.90
C VAL A 137 -5.71 10.87 13.40
N VAL A 138 -5.97 9.63 12.98
CA VAL A 138 -6.29 9.31 11.59
C VAL A 138 -7.74 8.90 11.48
N ASN A 139 -8.49 9.61 10.65
CA ASN A 139 -9.90 9.37 10.40
C ASN A 139 -10.18 9.55 8.90
N ALA A 140 -9.95 8.50 8.12
CA ALA A 140 -10.13 8.52 6.67
C ALA A 140 -10.74 7.22 6.14
N VAL A 141 -11.47 7.31 5.03
CA VAL A 141 -11.73 6.15 4.17
C VAL A 141 -10.64 6.12 3.11
N VAL A 142 -10.03 4.98 2.87
CA VAL A 142 -8.90 4.87 1.94
C VAL A 142 -9.22 3.84 0.88
N ILE A 143 -9.01 4.18 -0.39
CA ILE A 143 -9.00 3.21 -1.49
C ILE A 143 -7.60 3.17 -2.05
N ILE A 144 -6.96 2.00 -1.99
CA ILE A 144 -5.71 1.76 -2.69
C ILE A 144 -5.98 1.16 -4.05
N ARG A 145 -5.18 1.54 -5.03
CA ARG A 145 -5.18 1.00 -6.39
C ARG A 145 -3.76 0.70 -6.82
N SER A 146 -3.49 -0.54 -7.25
CA SER A 146 -2.24 -0.85 -7.94
C SER A 146 -2.23 -0.26 -9.35
N LEU A 147 -1.14 0.43 -9.71
CA LEU A 147 -0.84 0.83 -11.09
C LEU A 147 -0.08 -0.27 -11.83
N PHE A 148 -0.58 -1.50 -11.73
CA PHE A 148 -0.02 -2.67 -12.40
C PHE A 148 0.21 -2.39 -13.91
N PRO A 149 1.36 -2.78 -14.48
CA PRO A 149 2.43 -3.61 -13.90
C PRO A 149 3.50 -2.85 -13.13
N LEU A 150 3.37 -1.52 -12.96
CA LEU A 150 4.39 -0.73 -12.28
C LEU A 150 4.30 -0.94 -10.75
N PRO A 151 5.43 -0.96 -10.03
CA PRO A 151 5.46 -1.05 -8.57
C PRO A 151 5.09 0.30 -7.93
N ILE A 152 3.86 0.73 -8.21
CA ILE A 152 3.27 1.97 -7.73
C ILE A 152 1.85 1.65 -7.26
N THR A 153 1.52 2.09 -6.05
CA THR A 153 0.20 1.97 -5.45
C THR A 153 -0.32 3.37 -5.23
N GLU A 154 -1.37 3.72 -5.94
CA GLU A 154 -2.10 4.97 -5.76
C GLU A 154 -3.03 4.85 -4.56
N VAL A 155 -3.02 5.86 -3.70
CA VAL A 155 -3.84 5.92 -2.49
C VAL A 155 -4.82 7.09 -2.64
N TRP A 156 -6.11 6.78 -2.61
CA TRP A 156 -7.21 7.74 -2.56
C TRP A 156 -7.70 7.83 -1.12
N SER A 157 -7.33 8.90 -0.44
CA SER A 157 -7.70 9.18 0.94
C SER A 157 -8.87 10.14 0.99
N TYR A 158 -10.01 9.68 1.47
CA TYR A 158 -11.21 10.48 1.69
C TYR A 158 -11.25 10.90 3.15
N GLU A 159 -11.10 12.19 3.39
CA GLU A 159 -11.13 12.75 4.74
C GLU A 159 -12.56 12.70 5.27
N VAL A 160 -12.72 12.21 6.50
CA VAL A 160 -14.02 12.09 7.17
C VAL A 160 -14.13 13.16 8.25
N ASP A 161 -15.29 13.81 8.31
CA ASP A 161 -15.58 14.85 9.30
C ASP A 161 -15.45 14.28 10.72
N PRO A 162 -14.70 14.95 11.62
CA PRO A 162 -14.59 14.53 13.01
C PRO A 162 -15.90 14.63 13.80
N ARG A 163 -16.86 15.46 13.36
CA ARG A 163 -18.17 15.63 14.00
C ARG A 163 -19.22 14.66 13.44
N GLU A 164 -19.12 14.34 12.16
CA GLU A 164 -20.02 13.43 11.45
C GLU A 164 -19.23 12.26 10.86
N SER A 165 -19.22 11.13 11.57
CA SER A 165 -18.38 9.94 11.30
C SER A 165 -18.53 9.29 9.92
N HIS A 166 -19.49 9.73 9.10
CA HIS A 166 -19.76 9.23 7.77
C HIS A 166 -19.66 10.30 6.67
N LYS A 167 -19.50 11.58 7.04
CA LYS A 167 -19.49 12.68 6.06
C LYS A 167 -18.08 12.85 5.50
N ILE A 168 -17.97 12.84 4.18
CA ILE A 168 -16.70 13.03 3.49
C ILE A 168 -16.54 14.50 3.15
N ILE A 169 -15.42 15.08 3.58
CA ILE A 169 -15.13 16.51 3.48
C ILE A 169 -14.07 16.82 2.42
N GLY A 170 -13.27 15.83 2.01
CA GLY A 170 -12.21 16.03 1.04
C GLY A 170 -11.65 14.73 0.47
N LEU A 171 -10.85 14.89 -0.58
CA LEU A 171 -10.10 13.81 -1.22
C LEU A 171 -8.65 14.25 -1.42
N ARG A 172 -7.72 13.45 -0.89
CA ARG A 172 -6.29 13.57 -1.11
C ARG A 172 -5.78 12.33 -1.84
N LYS A 173 -4.99 12.54 -2.89
CA LYS A 173 -4.34 11.46 -3.64
C LYS A 173 -2.84 11.53 -3.45
N PHE A 174 -2.21 10.37 -3.28
CA PHE A 174 -0.76 10.25 -3.26
C PHE A 174 -0.35 8.86 -3.72
N TYR A 175 0.96 8.67 -3.95
CA TYR A 175 1.50 7.43 -4.49
C TYR A 175 2.52 6.84 -3.52
N ILE A 176 2.44 5.52 -3.37
CA ILE A 176 3.48 4.70 -2.77
C ILE A 176 4.24 4.06 -3.92
N TYR A 177 5.55 4.19 -3.95
CA TYR A 177 6.36 3.74 -5.07
C TYR A 177 7.67 3.12 -4.60
N TYR A 178 8.13 2.09 -5.31
CA TYR A 178 9.41 1.46 -5.07
C TYR A 178 10.58 2.45 -5.28
N PRO A 179 11.66 2.40 -4.46
CA PRO A 179 11.93 1.47 -3.35
C PRO A 179 11.56 2.03 -1.98
N TYR A 180 10.55 2.89 -1.85
CA TYR A 180 10.21 3.44 -0.53
C TYR A 180 9.33 2.47 0.27
N ASN A 181 9.61 2.34 1.57
CA ASN A 181 8.75 1.58 2.47
C ASN A 181 7.33 2.19 2.50
N PRO A 182 6.27 1.39 2.26
CA PRO A 182 4.88 1.87 2.34
C PRO A 182 4.54 2.59 3.64
N GLY A 183 5.01 2.08 4.79
CA GLY A 183 4.76 2.68 6.10
C GLY A 183 5.32 4.09 6.24
N THR A 184 6.51 4.35 5.68
CA THR A 184 7.14 5.68 5.71
C THR A 184 6.35 6.70 4.89
N LEU A 185 5.89 6.31 3.69
CA LEU A 185 5.11 7.21 2.84
C LEU A 185 3.69 7.45 3.39
N LEU A 186 3.06 6.42 3.97
CA LEU A 186 1.79 6.57 4.68
C LEU A 186 1.95 7.52 5.89
N THR A 187 3.02 7.34 6.67
CA THR A 187 3.30 8.19 7.83
C THR A 187 3.47 9.65 7.45
N ARG A 188 4.23 9.92 6.39
CA ARG A 188 4.40 11.28 5.85
C ARG A 188 3.09 11.84 5.32
N ALA A 189 2.25 11.02 4.70
CA ALA A 189 0.98 11.48 4.13
C ALA A 189 -0.01 11.90 5.22
N TYR A 190 -0.18 11.09 6.27
CA TYR A 190 -1.19 11.33 7.30
C TYR A 190 -0.70 12.09 8.53
N ASP A 191 0.60 12.40 8.62
CA ASP A 191 1.24 12.91 9.85
C ASP A 191 0.92 12.03 11.09
N PHE A 192 0.80 10.72 10.86
CA PHE A 192 0.43 9.69 11.82
C PHE A 192 1.35 8.48 11.65
N GLU A 193 1.88 7.91 12.72
CA GLU A 193 2.90 6.86 12.63
C GLU A 193 2.32 5.48 12.26
N PHE A 194 2.58 5.01 11.03
CA PHE A 194 2.22 3.67 10.56
C PHE A 194 3.37 2.68 10.79
N THR A 195 3.24 1.87 11.85
CA THR A 195 4.17 0.80 12.23
C THR A 195 3.52 -0.57 12.13
N MET A 196 4.18 -1.53 11.49
CA MET A 196 3.65 -2.90 11.34
C MET A 196 3.77 -3.74 12.60
N PHE A 197 4.70 -3.44 13.51
CA PHE A 197 4.81 -4.11 14.80
C PHE A 197 5.10 -3.07 15.87
N LEU A 198 4.35 -3.13 16.96
CA LEU A 198 4.66 -2.43 18.20
C LEU A 198 5.89 -3.10 18.82
N TRP A 199 7.07 -2.88 18.26
CA TRP A 199 8.28 -3.01 19.06
C TRP A 199 8.18 -1.89 20.09
N GLY A 200 7.94 -2.27 21.34
CA GLY A 200 7.78 -1.30 22.41
C GLY A 200 8.94 -0.33 22.37
N SER A 201 8.68 0.93 22.03
CA SER A 201 9.57 2.03 22.40
C SER A 201 9.40 2.30 23.91
N GLY A 202 9.65 1.27 24.71
CA GLY A 202 10.14 1.33 26.08
C GLY A 202 11.67 1.31 26.07
N GLY A 203 12.25 2.06 25.15
CA GLY A 203 13.69 2.23 24.99
C GLY A 203 13.97 3.69 24.74
N GLY A 204 13.76 4.52 25.75
CA GLY A 204 14.51 5.75 25.83
C GLY A 204 15.93 5.36 26.22
N VAL A 205 16.86 5.40 25.28
CA VAL A 205 18.25 5.83 25.51
C VAL A 205 18.80 6.34 24.17
N ALA A 206 19.26 7.59 24.21
CA ALA A 206 20.26 8.30 23.40
C ALA A 206 20.67 7.74 22.02
#